data_AF-A0A2M7ULQ8-F1
#
_entry.id   AF-A0A2M7ULQ8-F1
#
_cell.length_a   1.000
_cell.length_b   1.000
_cell.length_c   1.000
_cell.angle_alpha   90.00
_cell.angle_beta   90.00
_cell.angle_gamma   90.00
#
_symmetry.space_group_name_H-M   'P 1'
#
loop_
_entity.id
_entity.type
_entity.pdbx_description
1 polymer ?
#
loop_
_entity_poly.entity_id
_entity_poly.type
_entity_poly.pdbx_seq_one_letter_code
_entity_poly.pdbx_strand_id
1 'polypeptide(L)'
;MEISTVQLTNPGVYEFTDERGKRLRHYNEAVRRAQFLDEDQKKKWQMLGYLLDTGQLAEAERVIISEDLARLKTRQKLNAIKPKFEQRK
;
A
#
# COMPACT_ATOMS: atom_id res chain seq x y z
N MET A 1 2.77 -14.90 29.97
CA MET A 1 3.80 -14.54 28.98
C MET A 1 4.15 -15.82 28.25
N GLU A 2 3.57 -16.02 27.07
CA GLU A 2 3.85 -17.19 26.25
C GLU A 2 5.03 -16.88 25.34
N ILE A 3 6.08 -17.71 25.43
CA ILE A 3 7.31 -17.58 24.65
C ILE A 3 7.07 -18.34 23.35
N SER A 4 6.96 -17.63 22.23
CA SER A 4 6.82 -18.23 20.90
C SER A 4 8.01 -19.16 20.62
N THR A 5 7.75 -20.46 20.50
CA THR A 5 8.75 -21.46 20.15
C THR A 5 9.11 -21.38 18.67
N VAL A 6 10.37 -21.08 18.36
CA VAL A 6 10.92 -21.19 17.00
C VAL A 6 11.18 -22.67 16.71
N GLN A 7 10.43 -23.25 15.77
CA GLN A 7 10.74 -24.59 15.26
C GLN A 7 11.80 -24.50 14.15
N LEU A 8 12.96 -25.11 14.40
CA LEU A 8 14.07 -25.24 13.47
C LEU A 8 13.81 -26.39 12.50
N THR A 9 13.25 -26.09 11.33
CA THR A 9 13.22 -27.00 10.19
C THR A 9 14.09 -26.42 9.07
N ASN A 10 15.29 -26.99 8.90
CA ASN A 10 16.32 -26.75 7.88
C ASN A 10 17.23 -25.50 8.03
N PRO A 11 18.57 -25.68 8.13
CA PRO A 11 19.53 -24.59 8.13
C PRO A 11 19.70 -24.05 6.71
N GLY A 12 18.97 -23.00 6.34
CA GLY A 12 19.18 -22.31 5.07
C GLY A 12 17.94 -21.68 4.43
N VAL A 13 16.74 -21.95 4.94
CA VAL A 13 15.52 -21.30 4.49
C VAL A 13 14.90 -20.57 5.67
N TYR A 14 15.16 -19.26 5.77
CA TYR A 14 14.36 -18.39 6.63
C TYR A 14 12.99 -18.23 5.97
N GLU A 15 12.11 -19.21 6.15
CA GLU A 15 10.69 -18.97 5.97
C GLU A 15 10.29 -17.94 7.03
N PHE A 16 10.15 -16.68 6.61
CA PHE A 16 9.56 -15.65 7.45
C PHE A 16 8.11 -16.04 7.71
N THR A 17 7.89 -16.81 8.77
CA THR A 17 6.59 -17.08 9.39
C THR A 17 6.03 -15.86 10.12
N ASP A 18 6.74 -14.73 10.10
CA ASP A 18 6.27 -13.47 10.64
C ASP A 18 5.20 -12.85 9.72
N GLU A 19 3.94 -13.09 10.08
CA GLU A 19 2.76 -12.50 9.46
C GLU A 19 2.87 -10.97 9.37
N ARG A 20 3.45 -10.33 10.39
CA ARG A 20 3.67 -8.89 10.38
C ARG A 20 4.62 -8.47 9.27
N GLY A 21 5.73 -9.18 9.11
CA GLY A 21 6.69 -8.96 8.01
C GLY A 21 6.04 -9.12 6.63
N LYS A 22 5.14 -10.09 6.45
CA LYS A 22 4.34 -10.22 5.21
C LYS A 22 3.45 -8.99 5.01
N ARG A 23 2.68 -8.59 6.02
CA ARG A 23 1.79 -7.41 5.95
C ARG A 23 2.53 -6.11 5.67
N LEU A 24 3.68 -5.91 6.30
CA LEU A 24 4.51 -4.72 6.08
C LEU A 24 4.98 -4.62 4.62
N ARG A 25 5.31 -5.75 3.97
CA ARG A 25 5.66 -5.75 2.54
C ARG A 25 4.48 -5.38 1.65
N HIS A 26 3.29 -5.93 1.92
CA HIS A 26 2.08 -5.58 1.18
C HIS A 26 1.73 -4.09 1.31
N TYR A 27 1.74 -3.59 2.55
CA TYR A 27 1.57 -2.17 2.85
C TYR A 27 2.58 -1.29 2.10
N ASN A 28 3.88 -1.59 2.19
CA ASN A 28 4.91 -0.79 1.53
C ASN A 28 4.79 -0.80 0.00
N GLU A 29 4.36 -1.91 -0.58
CA GLU A 29 4.09 -1.99 -2.02
C GLU A 29 2.87 -1.14 -2.41
N ALA A 30 1.82 -1.08 -1.58
CA ALA A 30 0.69 -0.20 -1.79
C ALA A 30 1.13 1.29 -1.73
N VAL A 31 1.92 1.68 -0.73
CA VAL A 31 2.49 3.03 -0.62
C VAL A 31 3.32 3.39 -1.86
N ARG A 32 4.17 2.47 -2.33
CA ARG A 32 5.05 2.70 -3.49
C ARG A 32 4.25 2.96 -4.77
N ARG A 33 3.16 2.21 -4.96
CA ARG A 33 2.32 2.29 -6.17
C ARG A 33 1.32 3.45 -6.16
N ALA A 34 0.97 3.96 -4.98
CA ALA A 34 0.03 5.06 -4.82
C ALA A 34 0.42 6.27 -5.66
N GLN A 35 -0.42 6.61 -6.63
CA GLN A 35 -0.21 7.72 -7.57
C GLN A 35 -0.63 9.06 -6.98
N PHE A 36 -1.40 9.03 -5.89
CA PHE A 36 -1.85 10.23 -5.21
C PHE A 36 -0.87 10.78 -4.18
N LEU A 37 0.14 9.99 -3.81
CA LEU A 37 1.20 10.39 -2.90
C LEU A 37 2.41 10.89 -3.69
N ASP A 38 2.97 12.02 -3.26
CA ASP A 38 4.31 12.43 -3.70
C ASP A 38 5.42 11.62 -3.00
N GLU A 39 6.67 11.79 -3.43
CA GLU A 39 7.79 11.02 -2.88
C GLU A 39 8.09 11.30 -1.40
N ASP A 40 7.84 12.52 -0.90
CA ASP A 40 8.02 12.84 0.52
C ASP A 40 6.92 12.19 1.36
N GLN A 41 5.68 12.23 0.88
CA GLN A 41 4.56 11.54 1.50
C GLN A 41 4.78 10.03 1.52
N LYS A 42 5.25 9.41 0.42
CA LYS A 42 5.58 7.98 0.39
C LYS A 42 6.59 7.59 1.46
N LYS A 43 7.64 8.40 1.67
CA LYS A 43 8.63 8.16 2.74
C LYS A 43 7.98 8.20 4.13
N LYS A 44 7.13 9.20 4.41
CA LYS A 44 6.42 9.32 5.68
C LYS A 44 5.48 8.13 5.93
N TRP A 45 4.76 7.69 4.90
CA TRP A 45 3.91 6.51 4.98
C TRP A 45 4.74 5.23 5.21
N GLN A 46 5.85 5.03 4.49
CA GLN A 46 6.75 3.91 4.75
C GLN A 46 7.26 3.89 6.18
N MET A 47 7.65 5.05 6.74
CA MET A 47 8.05 5.17 8.14
C MET A 47 6.91 4.82 9.10
N LEU A 48 5.69 5.30 8.84
CA LEU A 48 4.51 4.97 9.63
C LEU A 48 4.29 3.45 9.70
N GLY A 49 4.46 2.73 8.59
CA GLY A 49 4.30 1.28 8.54
C GLY A 49 5.14 0.50 9.56
N TYR A 50 6.35 0.99 9.91
CA TYR A 50 7.18 0.35 10.93
C TYR A 50 6.62 0.48 12.34
N LEU A 51 5.76 1.48 12.59
CA LEU A 51 5.10 1.73 13.87
C LEU A 51 3.76 1.01 14.01
N LEU A 52 3.19 0.54 12.90
CA LEU A 52 1.88 -0.11 12.89
C LEU A 52 1.96 -1.58 13.33
N ASP A 53 0.89 -2.04 13.96
CA ASP A 53 0.63 -3.47 14.17
C ASP A 53 0.07 -4.14 12.89
N THR A 54 -0.08 -5.46 12.93
CA THR A 54 -0.55 -6.28 11.80
C THR A 54 -1.94 -5.89 11.29
N GLY A 55 -2.88 -5.56 12.20
CA GLY A 55 -4.24 -5.16 11.84
C GLY A 55 -4.27 -3.77 11.20
N GLN A 56 -3.53 -2.84 11.79
CA GLN A 56 -3.36 -1.48 11.29
C GLN A 56 -2.66 -1.46 9.93
N LEU A 57 -1.67 -2.33 9.69
CA LEU A 57 -1.03 -2.47 8.39
C LEU A 57 -2.03 -2.88 7.30
N ALA A 58 -2.92 -3.83 7.60
CA ALA A 58 -3.95 -4.28 6.66
C ALA A 58 -5.01 -3.19 6.41
N GLU A 59 -5.39 -2.43 7.43
CA GLU A 59 -6.32 -1.31 7.27
C GLU A 59 -5.70 -0.18 6.45
N ALA A 60 -4.47 0.20 6.77
CA ALA A 60 -3.76 1.26 6.07
C ALA A 60 -3.49 0.90 4.59
N GLU A 61 -3.15 -0.37 4.30
CA GLU A 61 -3.07 -0.89 2.94
C GLU A 61 -4.38 -0.68 2.17
N ARG A 62 -5.54 -1.04 2.77
CA ARG A 62 -6.86 -0.85 2.16
C ARG A 62 -7.17 0.62 1.92
N VAL A 63 -6.85 1.49 2.87
CA VAL A 63 -7.06 2.95 2.74
C VAL A 63 -6.29 3.48 1.55
N ILE A 64 -4.99 3.18 1.44
CA ILE A 64 -4.14 3.63 0.32
C ILE A 64 -4.71 3.17 -1.01
N ILE A 65 -5.06 1.87 -1.14
CA ILE A 65 -5.62 1.31 -2.38
C ILE A 65 -6.95 1.98 -2.73
N SER A 66 -7.83 2.17 -1.73
CA SER A 66 -9.16 2.75 -1.95
C SER A 66 -9.09 4.19 -2.44
N GLU A 67 -8.19 4.99 -1.86
CA GLU A 67 -7.99 6.39 -2.23
C GLU A 67 -7.39 6.52 -3.64
N ASP A 68 -6.43 5.66 -3.98
CA ASP A 68 -5.82 5.65 -5.31
C ASP A 68 -6.86 5.30 -6.39
N LEU A 69 -7.71 4.29 -6.14
CA LEU A 69 -8.81 3.92 -7.04
C LEU A 69 -9.86 5.04 -7.18
N ALA A 70 -10.20 5.73 -6.09
CA ALA A 70 -11.16 6.84 -6.12
C ALA A 70 -10.66 8.00 -7.02
N ARG A 71 -9.36 8.30 -6.94
CA ARG A 71 -8.72 9.34 -7.76
C ARG A 71 -8.58 8.93 -9.22
N LEU A 72 -8.27 7.67 -9.50
CA LEU A 72 -8.25 7.15 -10.87
C LEU A 72 -9.62 7.25 -11.55
N LYS A 73 -10.70 6.85 -10.86
CA LYS A 73 -12.07 6.99 -11.37
C LYS A 73 -12.43 8.45 -11.64
N THR A 74 -12.01 9.37 -10.77
CA THR A 74 -12.22 10.80 -10.95
C THR A 74 -11.48 11.34 -12.17
N ARG A 75 -10.20 10.96 -12.37
CA ARG A 75 -9.41 11.33 -13.56
C ARG A 75 -10.03 10.79 -14.85
N GLN A 76 -10.52 9.55 -14.87
CA GLN A 76 -11.19 8.96 -16.03
C GLN A 76 -12.46 9.72 -16.41
N LYS A 77 -13.29 10.10 -15.43
CA LYS A 77 -14.49 10.92 -15.67
C LYS A 77 -14.15 12.29 -16.27
N LEU A 78 -13.12 12.96 -15.76
CA LEU A 78 -12.68 14.27 -16.27
C LEU A 78 -12.18 14.20 -17.72
N ASN A 79 -11.44 13.15 -18.07
CA ASN A 79 -10.95 12.94 -19.43
C ASN A 79 -12.08 12.61 -20.42
N ALA A 80 -13.09 11.85 -19.99
CA ALA A 80 -14.25 11.53 -20.82
C ALA A 80 -15.11 12.76 -21.17
N ILE A 81 -15.06 13.82 -20.36
CA ILE A 81 -15.82 15.06 -20.58
C ILE A 81 -15.10 16.00 -21.58
N LYS A 82 -13.80 15.83 -21.83
CA LYS A 82 -12.99 16.77 -22.64
C LYS A 82 -13.09 16.70 -24.18
N PRO A 83 -13.73 15.75 -24.89
CA PRO A 83 -13.77 15.82 -26.35
C PRO A 83 -15.09 16.43 -26.83
N LYS A 84 -15.18 17.77 -26.97
CA LYS A 84 -16.16 18.44 -27.85
C LYS A 84 -16.01 19.96 -28.01
N PHE A 85 -15.13 20.64 -27.26
CA PHE A 85 -15.02 22.10 -27.36
C PHE A 85 -14.03 22.61 -28.42
N GLU A 86 -13.20 21.76 -29.02
CA GLU A 86 -12.16 22.20 -29.99
C GLU A 86 -12.53 22.03 -31.47
N GLN A 87 -13.69 21.49 -31.83
CA GLN A 87 -14.10 21.30 -33.23
C GLN A 87 -15.10 22.35 -33.75
N ARG A 88 -15.24 23.49 -33.08
CA ARG A 88 -16.01 24.64 -33.61
C ARG A 88 -15.11 25.87 -33.73
N LYS A 89 -14.28 25.89 -34.77
CA LYS A 89 -13.76 27.13 -35.37
C LYS A 89 -13.78 26.98 -36.87
#